data_AF-A0A841HGZ5-F1
#
_entry.id   AF-A0A841HGZ5-F1
#
_cell.length_a   1.000
_cell.length_b   1.000
_cell.length_c   1.000
_cell.angle_alpha   90.00
_cell.angle_beta   90.00
_cell.angle_gamma   90.00
#
_symmetry.space_group_name_H-M   'P 1'
#
loop_
_entity.id
_entity.type
_entity.pdbx_description
1 polymer ?
#
loop_
_entity_poly.entity_id
_entity_poly.type
_entity_poly.pdbx_seq_one_letter_code
_entity_poly.pdbx_strand_id
1 'polypeptide(L)'
;MNTVADIPQRQSLREQVEQLLPTWQSWYPSLFHAAEDLGLIRARVCAPSSLMLSSRHAGVQEEAMRAFKEQWSVEDEPELPPPQHLQLMKRIQQQARFGKNTKSTGRPPMKRQGR
;
A
#
# COMPACT_ATOMS: atom_id res chain seq x y z
N MET A 1 55.91 -31.52 -19.35
CA MET A 1 54.97 -32.36 -18.57
C MET A 1 53.91 -31.41 -18.05
N ASN A 2 52.66 -31.61 -18.49
CA ASN A 2 51.62 -30.59 -18.51
C ASN A 2 50.99 -30.37 -17.13
N THR A 3 50.92 -29.13 -16.66
CA THR A 3 49.98 -28.71 -15.59
C THR A 3 49.28 -27.41 -16.00
N VAL A 4 48.55 -27.48 -17.11
CA VAL A 4 47.55 -26.48 -17.52
C VAL A 4 46.18 -27.12 -17.32
N ALA A 5 45.77 -27.39 -16.07
CA ALA A 5 44.44 -27.94 -15.80
C ALA A 5 44.12 -27.90 -14.29
N ASP A 6 43.92 -26.71 -13.73
CA ASP A 6 42.95 -26.60 -12.64
C ASP A 6 42.26 -25.23 -12.74
N ILE A 7 41.66 -25.00 -13.90
CA ILE A 7 40.54 -24.08 -13.96
C ILE A 7 39.42 -24.89 -13.31
N PRO A 8 38.85 -24.50 -12.15
CA PRO A 8 37.70 -25.20 -11.61
C PRO A 8 36.67 -25.21 -12.72
N GLN A 9 36.39 -26.40 -13.27
CA GLN A 9 35.30 -26.60 -14.20
C GLN A 9 34.13 -25.83 -13.59
N ARG A 10 33.59 -24.84 -14.31
CA ARG A 10 32.44 -24.06 -13.84
C ARG A 10 31.24 -25.00 -13.83
N GLN A 11 31.19 -25.88 -12.84
CA GLN A 11 30.05 -26.73 -12.57
C GLN A 11 28.91 -25.81 -12.18
N SER A 12 27.74 -26.07 -12.74
CA SER A 12 26.55 -25.33 -12.35
C SER A 12 26.28 -25.56 -10.86
N LEU A 13 25.67 -24.58 -10.18
CA LEU A 13 25.30 -24.73 -8.78
C LEU A 13 24.43 -25.98 -8.56
N ARG A 14 23.57 -26.29 -9.53
CA ARG A 14 22.73 -27.49 -9.51
C ARG A 14 23.55 -28.77 -9.50
N GLU A 15 24.56 -28.89 -10.35
CA GLU A 15 25.44 -30.07 -10.39
C GLU A 15 26.20 -30.24 -9.08
N GLN A 16 26.72 -29.14 -8.52
CA GLN A 16 27.43 -29.18 -7.23
C GLN A 16 26.51 -29.67 -6.10
N VAL A 17 25.27 -29.18 -6.04
CA VAL A 17 24.28 -29.65 -5.06
C VAL A 17 23.94 -31.12 -5.29
N GLU A 18 23.70 -31.55 -6.53
CA GLU A 18 23.31 -32.94 -6.83
C GLU A 18 24.43 -33.95 -6.50
N GLN A 19 25.70 -33.53 -6.62
CA GLN A 19 26.85 -34.35 -6.23
C GLN A 19 26.96 -34.52 -4.71
N LEU A 20 26.70 -33.46 -3.94
CA LEU A 20 26.81 -33.47 -2.47
C LEU A 20 25.56 -34.07 -1.81
N LEU A 21 24.39 -33.76 -2.34
CA LEU A 21 23.09 -34.19 -1.82
C LEU A 21 22.19 -34.65 -2.97
N PRO A 22 22.33 -35.92 -3.39
CA PRO A 22 21.44 -36.50 -4.39
C PRO A 22 19.99 -36.45 -3.92
N THR A 23 19.04 -36.23 -4.83
CA THR A 23 17.59 -36.20 -4.52
C THR A 23 17.17 -35.11 -3.52
N TRP A 24 17.92 -34.01 -3.44
CA TRP A 24 17.64 -32.87 -2.57
C TRP A 24 16.23 -32.29 -2.73
N GLN A 25 15.57 -32.45 -3.89
CA GLN A 25 14.22 -31.94 -4.16
C GLN A 25 13.17 -32.53 -3.20
N SER A 26 13.44 -33.68 -2.57
CA SER A 26 12.55 -34.31 -1.60
C SER A 26 12.59 -33.66 -0.21
N TRP A 27 13.68 -32.96 0.12
CA TRP A 27 13.93 -32.37 1.44
C TRP A 27 13.79 -30.85 1.44
N TYR A 28 14.09 -30.20 0.31
CA TYR A 28 14.12 -28.75 0.22
C TYR A 28 13.12 -28.21 -0.81
N PRO A 29 12.46 -27.08 -0.52
CA PRO A 29 11.50 -26.47 -1.42
C PRO A 29 12.17 -25.82 -2.65
N SER A 30 13.47 -25.50 -2.58
CA SER A 30 14.20 -24.94 -3.72
C SER A 30 15.70 -25.29 -3.67
N LEU A 31 16.35 -25.26 -4.85
CA LEU A 31 17.78 -25.54 -5.00
C LEU A 31 18.64 -24.63 -4.11
N PHE A 32 18.21 -23.38 -3.96
CA PHE A 32 18.97 -22.37 -3.24
C PHE A 32 18.98 -22.62 -1.73
N HIS A 33 17.92 -23.20 -1.14
CA HIS A 33 17.93 -23.57 0.28
C HIS A 33 18.94 -24.69 0.54
N ALA A 34 18.95 -25.72 -0.32
CA ALA A 34 19.94 -26.79 -0.23
C ALA A 34 21.37 -26.24 -0.40
N ALA A 35 21.58 -25.33 -1.35
CA ALA A 35 22.88 -24.70 -1.59
C ALA A 35 23.35 -23.80 -0.43
N GLU A 36 22.43 -23.12 0.26
CA GLU A 36 22.71 -22.30 1.44
C GLU A 36 23.16 -23.18 2.62
N ASP A 37 22.43 -24.25 2.91
CA ASP A 37 22.75 -25.18 4.01
C ASP A 37 24.05 -25.95 3.78
N LEU A 38 24.35 -26.29 2.51
CA LEU A 38 25.64 -26.87 2.12
C LEU A 38 26.79 -25.86 2.11
N GLY A 39 26.51 -24.56 2.29
CA GLY A 39 27.52 -23.49 2.27
C GLY A 39 28.13 -23.20 0.90
N LEU A 40 27.51 -23.68 -0.20
CA LEU A 40 27.94 -23.42 -1.57
C LEU A 40 27.71 -21.96 -1.98
N ILE A 41 26.70 -21.32 -1.37
CA ILE A 41 26.41 -19.91 -1.54
C ILE A 41 26.38 -19.21 -0.18
N ARG A 42 26.80 -17.94 -0.15
CA ARG A 42 26.69 -17.08 1.04
C ARG A 42 25.45 -16.17 1.02
N ALA A 43 24.65 -16.26 -0.02
CA ALA A 43 23.48 -15.41 -0.22
C ALA A 43 22.28 -16.00 0.52
N ARG A 44 21.55 -15.16 1.27
CA ARG A 44 20.26 -15.53 1.86
C ARG A 44 19.16 -15.34 0.83
N VAL A 45 18.31 -16.34 0.65
CA VAL A 45 17.14 -16.24 -0.21
C VAL A 45 16.01 -15.58 0.59
N CYS A 46 15.54 -14.42 0.14
CA CYS A 46 14.39 -13.76 0.74
C CYS A 46 13.25 -13.68 -0.28
N ALA A 47 12.01 -13.62 0.23
CA ALA A 47 10.85 -13.41 -0.62
C ALA A 47 11.00 -12.09 -1.40
N PRO A 48 10.53 -11.99 -2.66
CA PRO A 48 10.66 -10.78 -3.46
C PRO A 48 10.12 -9.51 -2.79
N SER A 49 9.05 -9.64 -2.00
CA SER A 49 8.48 -8.55 -1.20
C SER A 49 9.48 -7.96 -0.20
N SER A 50 10.37 -8.78 0.36
CA SER A 50 11.42 -8.35 1.31
C SER A 50 12.55 -7.55 0.65
N LEU A 51 12.66 -7.59 -0.68
CA LEU A 51 13.57 -6.74 -1.44
C LEU A 51 12.96 -5.39 -1.80
N MET A 52 11.63 -5.24 -1.71
CA MET A 52 10.99 -3.97 -2.00
C MET A 52 11.47 -2.91 -1.02
N LEU A 53 12.03 -1.81 -1.56
CA LEU A 53 12.55 -0.70 -0.77
C LEU A 53 11.50 -0.15 0.19
N SER A 54 10.24 -0.05 -0.25
CA SER A 54 9.11 0.36 0.59
C SER A 54 8.94 -0.55 1.81
N SER A 55 9.02 -1.87 1.64
CA SER A 55 8.92 -2.83 2.75
C SER A 55 10.14 -2.74 3.68
N ARG A 56 11.34 -2.55 3.14
CA ARG A 56 12.57 -2.42 3.96
C ARG A 56 12.60 -1.13 4.76
N HIS A 57 12.07 -0.05 4.20
CA HIS A 57 12.10 1.28 4.81
C HIS A 57 10.83 1.62 5.58
N ALA A 58 9.81 0.75 5.60
CA ALA A 58 8.56 0.99 6.33
C ALA A 58 8.81 1.32 7.81
N GLY A 59 9.64 0.52 8.50
CA GLY A 59 9.98 0.79 9.90
C GLY A 59 10.72 2.11 10.12
N VAL A 60 11.64 2.46 9.21
CA VAL A 60 12.36 3.75 9.26
C VAL A 60 11.41 4.92 8.99
N GLN A 61 10.46 4.76 8.07
CA GLN A 61 9.44 5.77 7.78
C GLN A 61 8.49 5.95 8.98
N GLU A 62 8.04 4.87 9.59
CA GLU A 62 7.21 4.90 10.79
C GLU A 62 7.93 5.59 11.96
N GLU A 63 9.19 5.23 12.19
CA GLU A 63 10.00 5.86 13.23
C GLU A 63 10.23 7.35 12.95
N ALA A 64 10.53 7.72 11.70
CA ALA A 64 10.67 9.12 11.30
C ALA A 64 9.37 9.90 11.45
N MET A 65 8.22 9.32 11.07
CA MET A 65 6.90 9.94 11.25
C MET A 65 6.57 10.13 12.73
N ARG A 66 6.86 9.13 13.57
CA ARG A 66 6.67 9.23 15.02
C ARG A 66 7.55 10.31 15.63
N ALA A 67 8.84 10.32 15.32
CA ALA A 67 9.77 11.35 15.80
C ALA A 67 9.36 12.75 15.31
N PHE A 68 8.87 12.86 14.08
CA PHE A 68 8.29 14.09 13.56
C PHE A 68 7.05 14.53 14.35
N LYS A 69 6.12 13.63 14.66
CA LYS A 69 4.94 13.97 15.48
C LYS A 69 5.34 14.44 16.88
N GLU A 70 6.28 13.75 17.52
CA GLU A 70 6.77 14.06 18.87
C GLU A 70 7.47 15.41 18.93
N GLN A 71 8.46 15.63 18.07
CA GLN A 71 9.28 16.84 18.13
C GLN A 71 8.56 18.10 17.65
N TRP A 72 7.53 17.94 16.81
CA TRP A 72 6.71 19.06 16.35
C TRP A 72 5.33 19.13 17.03
N SER A 73 5.09 18.30 18.06
CA SER A 73 3.82 18.23 18.81
C SER A 73 2.60 18.25 17.89
N VAL A 74 2.69 17.52 16.78
CA VAL A 74 1.53 17.27 15.92
C VAL A 74 0.74 16.17 16.60
N GLU A 75 0.03 16.55 17.65
CA GLU A 75 -1.07 15.78 18.19
C GLU A 75 -2.02 15.52 17.02
N ASP A 76 -2.40 14.26 16.79
CA ASP A 76 -3.33 13.90 15.73
C ASP A 76 -4.55 14.83 15.87
N GLU A 77 -4.70 15.77 14.92
CA GLU A 77 -5.82 16.70 14.90
C GLU A 77 -7.08 15.83 15.02
N PRO A 78 -7.86 15.94 16.12
CA PRO A 78 -9.02 15.10 16.31
C PRO A 78 -9.91 15.35 15.09
N GLU A 79 -10.21 14.30 14.33
CA GLU A 79 -10.96 14.36 13.07
C GLU A 79 -12.17 15.30 13.26
N LEU A 80 -11.98 16.56 12.85
CA LEU A 80 -12.95 17.59 13.18
C LEU A 80 -14.22 17.23 12.42
N PRO A 81 -15.40 17.26 13.09
CA PRO A 81 -16.65 16.98 12.40
C PRO A 81 -16.73 17.85 11.14
N PRO A 82 -17.20 17.28 10.02
CA PRO A 82 -17.02 17.88 8.70
C PRO A 82 -17.41 19.36 8.74
N PRO A 83 -16.58 20.25 8.16
CA PRO A 83 -16.70 21.69 8.35
C PRO A 83 -18.14 22.09 8.19
N GLN A 84 -18.68 22.81 9.17
CA GLN A 84 -20.10 23.18 9.27
C GLN A 84 -20.66 23.72 7.94
N HIS A 85 -19.79 24.29 7.11
CA HIS A 85 -20.04 24.64 5.72
C HIS A 85 -20.68 23.51 4.88
N LEU A 86 -20.15 22.28 4.93
CA LEU A 86 -20.71 21.11 4.24
C LEU A 86 -22.11 20.76 4.77
N GLN A 87 -22.35 20.92 6.07
CA GLN A 87 -23.68 20.70 6.65
C GLN A 87 -24.67 21.80 6.21
N LEU A 88 -24.22 23.05 6.15
CA LEU A 88 -25.00 24.18 5.65
C LEU A 88 -25.35 24.00 4.17
N MET A 89 -24.39 23.60 3.32
CA MET A 89 -24.63 23.33 1.92
C MET A 89 -25.62 22.19 1.71
N LYS A 90 -25.51 21.10 2.49
CA LYS A 90 -26.50 20.00 2.48
C LYS A 90 -27.90 20.49 2.88
N ARG A 91 -28.00 21.35 3.89
CA ARG A 91 -29.27 21.94 4.34
C ARG A 91 -29.92 22.83 3.27
N ILE A 92 -29.13 23.69 2.63
CA ILE A 92 -29.59 24.55 1.52
C ILE A 92 -30.06 23.70 0.34
N GLN A 93 -29.31 22.65 0.00
CA GLN A 93 -29.65 21.75 -1.11
C GLN A 93 -30.94 20.95 -0.85
N GLN A 94 -31.18 20.54 0.40
CA GLN A 94 -32.43 19.87 0.79
C GLN A 94 -33.63 20.82 0.69
N GLN A 95 -33.51 22.06 1.17
CA GLN A 95 -34.58 23.06 1.07
C GLN A 95 -34.95 23.37 -0.39
N ALA A 96 -33.97 23.44 -1.28
CA ALA A 96 -34.19 23.64 -2.71
C ALA A 96 -34.92 22.47 -3.40
N ARG A 97 -34.83 21.25 -2.84
CA ARG A 97 -35.54 20.06 -3.36
C ARG A 97 -37.01 20.00 -2.91
N PHE A 98 -37.33 20.49 -1.71
CA PHE A 98 -38.71 20.48 -1.18
C PHE A 98 -39.55 21.70 -1.60
N GLY A 99 -38.95 22.81 -2.04
CA GLY A 99 -39.66 24.05 -2.40
C GLY A 99 -40.39 24.07 -3.75
N LYS A 100 -40.49 22.96 -4.50
CA LYS A 100 -41.05 22.94 -5.87
C LYS A 100 -42.50 22.44 -5.99
N ASN A 101 -43.17 22.09 -4.88
CA ASN A 101 -44.51 21.48 -4.91
C ASN A 101 -45.63 22.32 -4.27
N THR A 102 -45.71 23.62 -4.56
CA THR A 102 -46.95 24.39 -4.32
C THR A 102 -47.30 25.21 -5.57
N LYS A 103 -47.88 24.53 -6.57
CA LYS A 103 -48.59 25.19 -7.68
C LYS A 103 -50.08 25.27 -7.34
N SER A 104 -50.68 26.40 -7.77
CA SER A 104 -52.11 26.68 -7.95
C SER A 104 -52.90 27.09 -6.70
N THR A 105 -53.48 28.29 -6.73
CA THR A 105 -54.91 28.51 -7.02
C THR A 105 -55.28 30.01 -6.95
N GLY A 106 -55.95 30.53 -7.98
CA GLY A 106 -57.01 31.56 -7.83
C GLY A 106 -56.69 33.02 -8.17
N ARG A 107 -57.00 33.44 -9.42
CA ARG A 107 -57.72 34.71 -9.68
C ARG A 107 -59.17 34.55 -9.13
N PRO A 108 -59.97 35.59 -8.78
CA PRO A 108 -60.23 36.84 -9.54
C PRO A 108 -60.59 38.05 -8.59
N PRO A 109 -61.46 39.04 -8.95
CA PRO A 109 -61.48 40.00 -10.06
C PRO A 109 -61.38 41.49 -9.62
N MET A 110 -61.27 42.37 -10.62
CA MET A 110 -61.35 43.83 -10.55
C MET A 110 -62.60 44.37 -9.82
N LYS A 111 -62.45 45.49 -9.10
CA LYS A 111 -63.50 46.53 -8.99
C LYS A 111 -62.90 47.92 -9.14
N ARG A 112 -63.37 48.64 -10.17
CA ARG A 112 -63.21 50.07 -10.42
C ARG A 112 -64.20 50.85 -9.54
N GLN A 113 -63.74 51.86 -8.81
CA GLN A 113 -64.48 53.09 -8.45
C GLN A 113 -63.47 53.98 -7.70
N GLY A 114 -63.15 55.23 -8.04
CA GLY A 114 -63.86 56.21 -8.86
C GLY A 114 -64.61 57.19 -7.96
N ARG A 115 -63.91 58.16 -7.36
CA ARG A 115 -64.32 59.56 -7.26
C ARG A 115 -63.16 60.44 -6.81
#